data_AF-A0A4R4U7Z3-F1
#
_entry.id   AF-A0A4R4U7Z3-F1
#
_cell.length_a   1.000
_cell.length_b   1.000
_cell.length_c   1.000
_cell.angle_alpha   90.00
_cell.angle_beta   90.00
_cell.angle_gamma   90.00
#
_symmetry.space_group_name_H-M   'P 1'
#
loop_
_entity.id
_entity.type
_entity.pdbx_description
1 polymer ?
#
loop_
_entity_poly.entity_id
_entity_poly.type
_entity_poly.pdbx_seq_one_letter_code
_entity_poly.pdbx_strand_id
1 'polypeptide(L)'
;MSVLRDVLRVYDHRYLSLDRLQRERLVDGTRHVIGEEGLSDTARAAMPASVRLRVFCIQHGLREELERLIRDEIEGEPAGAVVVGGRIYAMYPYLRGVPRQDADITTEVGVDHRLDGVAWLGKKIRIRGVAALQRVETNRTVVDVILRERTSGKEHGFPAEHRRDHAGGFEAVADPAVVEPGRWDVHVATTALGVTREARFGSVRAEGLKTAPQGRTAGTRDARFYFTRGGHLALTVTEEPADTSWRTRFRRRLKR
;
A
#
# COMPACT_ATOMS: atom_id res chain seq x y z
N MET A 1 14.89 10.50 -24.10
CA MET A 1 14.65 9.92 -22.75
C MET A 1 14.92 8.41 -22.64
N SER A 2 14.92 7.60 -23.73
CA SER A 2 15.22 6.15 -23.64
C SER A 2 16.64 5.85 -23.14
N VAL A 3 17.65 6.45 -23.78
CA VAL A 3 19.07 6.12 -23.54
C VAL A 3 19.51 6.33 -22.09
N LEU A 4 19.18 7.48 -21.48
CA LEU A 4 19.56 7.76 -20.09
C LEU A 4 18.93 6.76 -19.11
N ARG A 5 17.67 6.38 -19.32
CA ARG A 5 16.99 5.37 -18.51
C ARG A 5 17.65 4.00 -18.67
N ASP A 6 18.05 3.65 -19.88
CA ASP A 6 18.72 2.39 -20.18
C ASP A 6 20.12 2.31 -19.56
N VAL A 7 20.88 3.41 -19.57
CA VAL A 7 22.18 3.51 -18.88
C VAL A 7 22.00 3.37 -17.37
N LEU A 8 21.03 4.08 -16.78
CA LEU A 8 20.81 4.07 -15.33
C LEU A 8 20.32 2.72 -14.79
N ARG A 9 19.76 1.86 -15.64
CA ARG A 9 19.37 0.49 -15.28
C ARG A 9 20.55 -0.39 -14.91
N VAL A 10 21.76 -0.12 -15.44
CA VAL A 10 22.95 -0.95 -15.18
C VAL A 10 23.46 -0.82 -13.74
N TYR A 11 23.06 0.24 -13.04
CA TYR A 11 23.38 0.50 -11.62
C TYR A 11 22.57 -0.40 -10.67
N ASP A 12 22.68 -1.71 -10.84
CA ASP A 12 22.10 -2.75 -10.01
C ASP A 12 23.18 -3.79 -9.64
N HIS A 13 22.80 -5.04 -9.42
CA HIS A 13 23.74 -6.15 -9.18
C HIS A 13 24.83 -6.24 -10.26
N ARG A 14 24.55 -5.82 -11.51
CA ARG A 14 25.54 -5.79 -12.60
C ARG A 14 26.65 -4.81 -12.30
N TYR A 15 26.34 -3.60 -11.85
CA TYR A 15 27.35 -2.63 -11.42
C TYR A 15 28.22 -3.17 -10.29
N LEU A 16 27.61 -3.84 -9.30
CA LEU A 16 28.35 -4.45 -8.19
C LEU A 16 29.21 -5.66 -8.63
N SER A 17 28.90 -6.30 -9.76
CA SER A 17 29.72 -7.39 -10.30
C SER A 17 30.97 -6.93 -11.05
N LEU A 18 31.05 -5.65 -11.43
CA LEU A 18 32.20 -5.08 -12.13
C LEU A 18 33.40 -4.92 -11.20
N ASP A 19 34.62 -4.99 -11.78
CA ASP A 19 35.83 -4.61 -11.07
C ASP A 19 35.89 -3.09 -10.85
N ARG A 20 36.81 -2.65 -9.98
CA ARG A 20 36.96 -1.23 -9.63
C ARG A 20 37.15 -0.35 -10.87
N LEU A 21 38.08 -0.69 -11.77
CA LEU A 21 38.40 0.14 -12.92
C LEU A 21 37.21 0.24 -13.88
N GLN A 22 36.46 -0.84 -14.05
CA GLN A 22 35.24 -0.88 -14.84
C GLN A 22 34.14 0.01 -14.24
N ARG A 23 33.94 -0.03 -12.91
CA ARG A 23 32.99 0.85 -12.22
C ARG A 23 33.35 2.32 -12.39
N GLU A 24 34.62 2.66 -12.21
CA GLU A 24 35.11 4.03 -12.38
C GLU A 24 34.81 4.55 -13.79
N ARG A 25 35.16 3.76 -14.82
CA ARG A 25 34.87 4.10 -16.23
C ARG A 25 33.38 4.27 -16.51
N LEU A 26 32.53 3.39 -15.96
CA LEU A 26 31.09 3.48 -16.15
C LEU A 26 30.49 4.72 -15.49
N VAL A 27 30.93 5.04 -14.26
CA VAL A 27 30.50 6.26 -13.55
C VAL A 27 30.92 7.51 -14.31
N ASP A 28 32.17 7.57 -14.78
CA ASP A 28 32.66 8.75 -15.49
C ASP A 28 31.99 8.91 -16.86
N GLY A 29 31.78 7.81 -17.59
CA GLY A 29 31.00 7.81 -18.84
C GLY A 29 29.54 8.24 -18.63
N THR A 30 28.91 7.78 -17.55
CA THR A 30 27.52 8.16 -17.24
C THR A 30 27.43 9.62 -16.80
N ARG A 31 28.40 10.12 -16.01
CA ARG A 31 28.49 11.55 -15.67
C ARG A 31 28.58 12.40 -16.94
N HIS A 32 29.39 11.99 -17.92
CA HIS A 32 29.49 12.69 -19.20
C HIS A 32 28.15 12.73 -19.97
N VAL A 33 27.37 11.64 -19.95
CA VAL A 33 26.04 11.58 -20.58
C VAL A 33 25.02 12.46 -19.86
N ILE A 34 25.08 12.52 -18.52
CA ILE A 34 24.20 13.37 -17.71
C ILE A 34 24.54 14.85 -17.91
N GLY A 35 25.83 15.18 -18.05
CA GLY A 35 26.31 16.55 -18.17
C GLY A 35 26.35 17.29 -16.82
N GLU A 36 26.97 18.47 -16.84
CA GLU A 36 27.13 19.32 -15.64
C GLU A 36 25.79 19.86 -15.12
N GLU A 37 24.84 20.15 -16.04
CA GLU A 37 23.50 20.65 -15.69
C GLU A 37 22.61 19.59 -15.03
N GLY A 38 22.92 18.32 -15.22
CA GLY A 38 22.17 17.21 -14.64
C GLY A 38 20.87 16.85 -15.34
N LEU A 39 19.98 16.21 -14.57
CA LEU A 39 18.64 15.88 -15.06
C LEU A 39 17.83 17.17 -15.26
N SER A 40 17.23 17.30 -16.44
CA SER A 40 16.14 18.25 -16.64
C SER A 40 14.96 17.93 -15.71
N ASP A 41 14.17 18.92 -15.35
CA ASP A 41 13.02 18.74 -14.44
C ASP A 41 12.02 17.69 -14.95
N THR A 42 11.80 17.65 -16.28
CA THR A 42 10.95 16.64 -16.92
C THR A 42 11.53 15.23 -16.76
N ALA A 43 12.84 15.06 -16.95
CA ALA A 43 13.48 13.75 -16.78
C ALA A 43 13.45 13.32 -15.31
N ARG A 44 13.74 14.25 -14.39
CA ARG A 44 13.67 14.04 -12.95
C ARG A 44 12.28 13.62 -12.49
N ALA A 45 11.23 14.30 -12.93
CA ALA A 45 9.85 13.99 -12.56
C ALA A 45 9.37 12.62 -13.08
N ALA A 46 9.95 12.14 -14.19
CA ALA A 46 9.60 10.85 -14.78
C ALA A 46 10.35 9.65 -14.15
N MET A 47 11.29 9.90 -13.23
CA MET A 47 12.15 8.87 -12.64
C MET A 47 11.77 8.57 -11.18
N PRO A 48 11.84 7.28 -10.76
CA PRO A 48 11.78 6.92 -9.35
C PRO A 48 12.91 7.56 -8.55
N ALA A 49 12.69 7.79 -7.25
CA ALA A 49 13.67 8.39 -6.37
C ALA A 49 15.00 7.64 -6.34
N SER A 50 14.98 6.30 -6.36
CA SER A 50 16.20 5.47 -6.44
C SER A 50 17.11 5.86 -7.60
N VAL A 51 16.53 6.09 -8.78
CA VAL A 51 17.26 6.50 -9.98
C VAL A 51 17.80 7.93 -9.82
N ARG A 52 17.00 8.85 -9.26
CA ARG A 52 17.44 10.23 -9.02
C ARG A 52 18.58 10.31 -8.01
N LEU A 53 18.52 9.52 -6.94
CA LEU A 53 19.57 9.41 -5.93
C LEU A 53 20.87 8.85 -6.52
N ARG A 54 20.79 7.83 -7.38
CA ARG A 54 21.97 7.32 -8.11
C ARG A 54 22.59 8.40 -9.01
N VAL A 55 21.75 9.16 -9.72
CA VAL A 55 22.22 10.28 -10.54
C VAL A 55 22.91 11.34 -9.68
N PHE A 56 22.32 11.71 -8.54
CA PHE A 56 22.96 12.62 -7.57
C PHE A 56 24.35 12.10 -7.16
N CYS A 57 24.49 10.83 -6.78
CA CYS A 57 25.79 10.27 -6.42
C CYS A 57 26.79 10.32 -7.57
N ILE A 58 26.37 9.98 -8.80
CA ILE A 58 27.22 10.01 -9.99
C ILE A 58 27.70 11.44 -10.26
N GLN A 59 26.81 12.43 -10.25
CA GLN A 59 27.15 13.83 -10.49
C GLN A 59 28.14 14.37 -9.46
N HIS A 60 27.95 14.03 -8.18
CA HIS A 60 28.78 14.54 -7.09
C HIS A 60 30.01 13.68 -6.77
N GLY A 61 30.27 12.62 -7.54
CA GLY A 61 31.45 11.77 -7.32
C GLY A 61 31.38 10.90 -6.06
N LEU A 62 30.18 10.67 -5.52
CA LEU A 62 29.91 9.90 -4.30
C LEU A 62 29.91 8.39 -4.60
N ARG A 63 31.07 7.84 -4.93
CA ARG A 63 31.22 6.47 -5.44
C ARG A 63 30.92 5.41 -4.38
N GLU A 64 31.42 5.59 -3.16
CA GLU A 64 31.20 4.65 -2.05
C GLU A 64 29.73 4.65 -1.63
N GLU A 65 29.10 5.84 -1.59
CA GLU A 65 27.69 6.00 -1.27
C GLU A 65 26.79 5.46 -2.39
N LEU A 66 27.19 5.58 -3.66
CA LEU A 66 26.49 4.94 -4.77
C LEU A 66 26.49 3.41 -4.64
N GLU A 67 27.65 2.82 -4.33
CA GLU A 67 27.76 1.38 -4.11
C GLU A 67 26.90 0.92 -2.93
N ARG A 68 26.93 1.68 -1.82
CA ARG A 68 26.12 1.40 -0.64
C ARG A 68 24.62 1.51 -0.94
N LEU A 69 24.20 2.58 -1.61
CA LEU A 69 22.81 2.78 -2.03
C LEU A 69 22.30 1.60 -2.87
N ILE A 70 23.08 1.16 -3.85
CA ILE A 70 22.70 0.02 -4.70
C ILE A 70 22.61 -1.27 -3.88
N ARG A 71 23.51 -1.47 -2.91
CA ARG A 71 23.48 -2.65 -2.02
C ARG A 71 22.22 -2.65 -1.15
N ASP A 72 21.94 -1.55 -0.43
CA ASP A 72 20.77 -1.40 0.43
C ASP A 72 19.47 -1.67 -0.36
N GLU A 73 19.39 -1.20 -1.62
CA GLU A 73 18.25 -1.44 -2.50
C GLU A 73 18.10 -2.90 -2.96
N ILE A 74 19.22 -3.60 -3.22
CA ILE A 74 19.22 -5.01 -3.63
C ILE A 74 18.83 -5.92 -2.46
N GLU A 75 19.32 -5.61 -1.26
CA GLU A 75 19.03 -6.37 -0.04
C GLU A 75 17.59 -6.17 0.44
N GLY A 76 16.86 -5.22 -0.15
CA GLY A 76 15.47 -4.93 0.21
C GLY A 76 15.35 -4.19 1.54
N GLU A 77 16.42 -3.48 1.95
CA GLU A 77 16.46 -2.62 3.13
C GLU A 77 16.44 -1.13 2.68
N PRO A 78 15.35 -0.64 2.07
CA PRO A 78 15.27 0.75 1.69
C PRO A 78 15.33 1.60 2.96
N ALA A 79 16.24 2.58 2.99
CA ALA A 79 16.45 3.38 4.19
C ALA A 79 15.16 4.09 4.65
N GLY A 80 15.08 4.43 5.93
CA GLY A 80 13.93 5.09 6.52
C GLY A 80 13.53 6.37 5.79
N ALA A 81 12.33 6.87 6.08
CA ALA A 81 11.78 8.06 5.46
C ALA A 81 11.32 9.06 6.52
N VAL A 82 11.43 10.34 6.17
CA VAL A 82 10.95 11.45 7.01
C VAL A 82 9.79 12.15 6.33
N VAL A 83 8.83 12.59 7.14
CA VAL A 83 7.68 13.36 6.67
C VAL A 83 7.87 14.83 7.00
N VAL A 84 7.87 15.69 5.98
CA VAL A 84 8.03 17.15 6.14
C VAL A 84 7.00 17.85 5.27
N GLY A 85 6.10 18.63 5.88
CA GLY A 85 5.09 19.40 5.16
C GLY A 85 4.15 18.55 4.29
N GLY A 86 3.77 17.35 4.76
CA GLY A 86 2.90 16.43 4.04
C GLY A 86 3.56 15.66 2.89
N ARG A 87 4.88 15.76 2.74
CA ARG A 87 5.67 15.03 1.74
C ARG A 87 6.61 14.05 2.44
N ILE A 88 6.86 12.92 1.79
CA ILE A 88 7.71 11.85 2.31
C ILE A 88 9.04 11.86 1.56
N TYR A 89 10.15 11.91 2.28
CA TYR A 89 11.49 11.94 1.72
C TYR A 89 12.30 10.74 2.20
N ALA A 90 12.94 10.04 1.26
CA ALA A 90 13.89 8.99 1.58
C ALA A 90 15.09 9.58 2.34
N MET A 91 15.51 8.91 3.40
CA MET A 91 16.61 9.35 4.26
C MET A 91 17.68 8.27 4.30
N TYR A 92 18.80 8.54 3.63
CA TYR A 92 20.00 7.72 3.69
C TYR A 92 21.03 8.47 4.53
N PRO A 93 21.37 8.03 5.75
CA PRO A 93 22.24 8.79 6.66
C PRO A 93 23.62 9.17 6.10
N TYR A 94 24.10 8.41 5.12
CA TYR A 94 25.37 8.61 4.43
C TYR A 94 25.29 9.54 3.22
N LEU A 95 24.08 9.90 2.75
CA LEU A 95 23.89 10.85 1.64
C LEU A 95 23.52 12.24 2.18
N ARG A 96 24.48 13.18 2.12
CA ARG A 96 24.27 14.57 2.52
C ARG A 96 24.04 15.47 1.30
N GLY A 97 23.27 16.54 1.48
CA GLY A 97 23.08 17.57 0.44
C GLY A 97 22.14 17.19 -0.69
N VAL A 98 21.45 16.04 -0.59
CA VAL A 98 20.48 15.60 -1.60
C VAL A 98 19.34 16.62 -1.72
N PRO A 99 19.04 17.14 -2.93
CA PRO A 99 17.88 17.98 -3.15
C PRO A 99 16.57 17.28 -2.78
N ARG A 100 15.64 18.00 -2.13
CA ARG A 100 14.34 17.44 -1.69
C ARG A 100 13.58 16.77 -2.83
N GLN A 101 13.62 17.37 -4.02
CA GLN A 101 13.01 16.83 -5.24
C GLN A 101 13.58 15.48 -5.69
N ASP A 102 14.84 15.17 -5.38
CA ASP A 102 15.45 13.89 -5.73
C ASP A 102 15.13 12.82 -4.68
N ALA A 103 15.05 13.22 -3.41
CA ALA A 103 14.71 12.37 -2.27
C ALA A 103 13.18 12.12 -2.10
N ASP A 104 12.32 12.84 -2.81
CA ASP A 104 10.86 12.77 -2.63
C ASP A 104 10.27 11.44 -3.09
N ILE A 105 9.80 10.62 -2.16
CA ILE A 105 9.15 9.33 -2.40
C ILE A 105 7.65 9.36 -2.11
N THR A 106 7.05 10.54 -2.04
CA THR A 106 5.64 10.73 -1.65
C THR A 106 4.70 9.83 -2.45
N THR A 107 4.91 9.71 -3.76
CA THR A 107 4.08 8.87 -4.64
C THR A 107 4.50 7.40 -4.69
N GLU A 108 5.66 7.05 -4.11
CA GLU A 108 6.24 5.71 -4.13
C GLU A 108 5.97 4.93 -2.84
N VAL A 109 5.70 5.63 -1.73
CA VAL A 109 5.39 5.01 -0.45
C VAL A 109 3.98 4.43 -0.45
N GLY A 110 3.90 3.11 -0.29
CA GLY A 110 2.67 2.36 -0.10
C GLY A 110 2.33 2.12 1.37
N VAL A 111 1.45 1.14 1.59
CA VAL A 111 1.04 0.66 2.91
C VAL A 111 1.49 -0.79 3.05
N ASP A 112 2.29 -1.09 4.07
CA ASP A 112 2.53 -2.46 4.51
C ASP A 112 1.34 -2.91 5.34
N HIS A 113 0.77 -4.06 4.99
CA HIS A 113 -0.43 -4.53 5.65
C HIS A 113 -0.51 -6.05 5.73
N ARG A 114 -1.18 -6.56 6.75
CA ARG A 114 -1.53 -7.98 6.89
C ARG A 114 -2.86 -8.14 7.59
N LEU A 115 -3.73 -8.99 7.04
CA LEU A 115 -4.98 -9.38 7.68
C LEU A 115 -4.72 -10.50 8.70
N ASP A 116 -4.95 -10.23 9.98
CA ASP A 116 -4.82 -11.23 11.05
C ASP A 116 -6.13 -12.00 11.26
N GLY A 117 -7.28 -11.38 10.99
CA GLY A 117 -8.57 -12.04 11.18
C GLY A 117 -9.76 -11.26 10.64
N VAL A 118 -10.74 -12.00 10.12
CA VAL A 118 -12.06 -11.50 9.78
C VAL A 118 -13.11 -12.48 10.30
N ALA A 119 -14.09 -11.98 11.06
CA ALA A 119 -15.13 -12.81 11.65
C ALA A 119 -16.40 -12.01 11.93
N TRP A 120 -17.52 -12.71 12.05
CA TRP A 120 -18.76 -12.11 12.54
C TRP A 120 -18.69 -11.86 14.05
N LEU A 121 -19.05 -10.65 14.46
CA LEU A 121 -19.30 -10.24 15.85
C LEU A 121 -20.77 -9.81 15.94
N GLY A 122 -21.64 -10.72 16.38
CA GLY A 122 -23.08 -10.50 16.27
C GLY A 122 -23.51 -10.28 14.81
N LYS A 123 -24.12 -9.13 14.51
CA LYS A 123 -24.53 -8.75 13.14
C LYS A 123 -23.47 -7.90 12.40
N LYS A 124 -22.33 -7.64 13.02
CA LYS A 124 -21.24 -6.83 12.47
C LYS A 124 -20.06 -7.71 12.07
N ILE A 125 -19.16 -7.18 11.25
CA ILE A 125 -17.95 -7.85 10.80
C ILE A 125 -16.77 -7.21 11.53
N ARG A 126 -16.07 -8.01 12.33
CA ARG A 126 -14.82 -7.62 12.97
C ARG A 126 -13.66 -7.94 12.03
N ILE A 127 -12.83 -6.95 11.76
CA ILE A 127 -11.63 -7.03 10.92
C ILE A 127 -10.44 -6.63 11.77
N ARG A 128 -9.42 -7.48 11.81
CA ARG A 128 -8.19 -7.30 12.58
C ARG A 128 -6.97 -7.44 11.68
N GLY A 129 -5.97 -6.61 11.89
CA GLY A 129 -4.72 -6.70 11.15
C GLY A 129 -3.67 -5.75 11.64
N VAL A 130 -2.63 -5.61 10.81
CA VAL A 130 -1.62 -4.56 10.91
C VAL A 130 -1.63 -3.74 9.62
N ALA A 131 -1.44 -2.43 9.75
CA ALA A 131 -1.22 -1.53 8.62
C ALA A 131 -0.30 -0.36 9.03
N ALA A 132 0.69 -0.05 8.20
CA ALA A 132 1.64 1.05 8.41
C ALA A 132 2.10 1.63 7.07
N LEU A 133 2.48 2.92 7.05
CA LEU A 133 3.13 3.50 5.87
C LEU A 133 4.53 2.88 5.72
N GLN A 134 4.88 2.47 4.50
CA GLN A 134 6.21 1.94 4.20
C GLN A 134 7.30 2.95 4.55
N ARG A 135 8.39 2.47 5.16
CA ARG A 135 9.60 3.25 5.50
C ARG A 135 9.39 4.39 6.50
N VAL A 136 8.17 4.64 7.00
CA VAL A 136 7.88 5.71 7.96
C VAL A 136 7.77 5.12 9.36
N GLU A 137 8.81 5.33 10.17
CA GLU A 137 8.82 4.91 11.57
C GLU A 137 8.03 5.89 12.44
N THR A 138 6.95 5.41 13.06
CA THR A 138 6.14 6.20 14.00
C THR A 138 5.31 5.30 14.90
N ASN A 139 5.01 5.77 16.11
CA ASN A 139 4.02 5.15 17.01
C ASN A 139 2.62 5.78 16.89
N ARG A 140 2.45 6.77 16.01
CA ARG A 140 1.19 7.50 15.77
C ARG A 140 0.66 7.18 14.38
N THR A 141 0.10 5.98 14.25
CA THR A 141 -0.56 5.52 13.05
C THR A 141 -2.05 5.37 13.31
N VAL A 142 -2.86 6.01 12.47
CA VAL A 142 -4.31 5.85 12.45
C VAL A 142 -4.67 4.98 11.26
N VAL A 143 -5.56 4.01 11.47
CA VAL A 143 -6.04 3.11 10.41
C VAL A 143 -7.55 3.23 10.32
N ASP A 144 -8.05 3.33 9.09
CA ASP A 144 -9.47 3.21 8.77
C ASP A 144 -9.66 2.04 7.80
N VAL A 145 -10.75 1.30 7.96
CA VAL A 145 -11.18 0.31 6.97
C VAL A 145 -12.18 0.97 6.03
N ILE A 146 -11.87 0.98 4.74
CA ILE A 146 -12.72 1.55 3.71
C ILE A 146 -13.35 0.42 2.91
N LEU A 147 -14.67 0.43 2.81
CA LEU A 147 -15.40 -0.35 1.82
C LEU A 147 -15.59 0.51 0.58
N ARG A 148 -15.06 0.07 -0.57
CA ARG A 148 -15.24 0.75 -1.86
C ARG A 148 -16.09 -0.10 -2.79
N GLU A 149 -17.23 0.43 -3.22
CA GLU A 149 -18.14 -0.25 -4.15
C GLU A 149 -17.48 -0.35 -5.52
N ARG A 150 -17.51 -1.55 -6.12
CA ARG A 150 -16.65 -1.91 -7.25
C ARG A 150 -16.99 -1.18 -8.55
N THR A 151 -18.24 -0.81 -8.77
CA THR A 151 -18.69 -0.23 -10.05
C THR A 151 -18.74 1.29 -9.99
N SER A 152 -19.28 1.84 -8.90
CA SER A 152 -19.49 3.27 -8.67
C SER A 152 -18.31 3.95 -7.99
N GLY A 153 -17.44 3.20 -7.30
CA GLY A 153 -16.37 3.76 -6.49
C GLY A 153 -16.84 4.41 -5.19
N LYS A 154 -18.14 4.31 -4.84
CA LYS A 154 -18.67 4.86 -3.58
C LYS A 154 -17.96 4.25 -2.39
N GLU A 155 -17.70 5.05 -1.38
CA GLU A 155 -16.94 4.62 -0.20
C GLU A 155 -17.77 4.68 1.08
N HIS A 156 -17.47 3.76 1.99
CA HIS A 156 -17.95 3.77 3.36
C HIS A 156 -16.78 3.44 4.30
N GLY A 157 -16.42 4.40 5.16
CA GLY A 157 -15.32 4.26 6.11
C GLY A 157 -15.77 3.74 7.47
N PHE A 158 -14.97 2.88 8.07
CA PHE A 158 -15.11 2.42 9.45
C PHE A 158 -13.82 2.74 10.20
N PRO A 159 -13.85 3.59 11.23
CA PRO A 159 -12.67 3.87 12.03
C PRO A 159 -12.19 2.60 12.73
N ALA A 160 -10.88 2.42 12.79
CA ALA A 160 -10.28 1.30 13.51
C ALA A 160 -9.69 1.77 14.84
N GLU A 161 -9.83 0.94 15.86
CA GLU A 161 -9.16 1.10 17.14
C GLU A 161 -7.75 0.52 17.08
N HIS A 162 -6.79 1.23 17.68
CA HIS A 162 -5.40 0.76 17.76
C HIS A 162 -5.28 -0.43 18.73
N ARG A 163 -4.68 -1.52 18.27
CA ARG A 163 -4.34 -2.69 19.10
C ARG A 163 -2.88 -2.59 19.55
N ARG A 164 -2.64 -2.77 20.84
CA ARG A 164 -1.31 -2.63 21.47
C ARG A 164 -0.40 -3.85 21.33
N ASP A 165 -0.91 -4.94 20.79
CA ASP A 165 -0.17 -6.21 20.65
C ASP A 165 0.84 -6.20 19.51
N HIS A 166 0.65 -5.35 18.50
CA HIS A 166 1.54 -5.21 17.36
C HIS A 166 1.69 -3.73 16.96
N ALA A 167 2.89 -3.34 16.48
CA ALA A 167 3.08 -2.04 15.85
C ALA A 167 2.17 -1.94 14.60
N GLY A 168 1.40 -0.86 14.50
CA GLY A 168 0.39 -0.69 13.44
C GLY A 168 -0.82 -1.62 13.55
N GLY A 169 -0.99 -2.30 14.69
CA GLY A 169 -2.13 -3.17 14.95
C GLY A 169 -3.44 -2.40 15.02
N PHE A 170 -4.47 -2.94 14.38
CA PHE A 170 -5.80 -2.33 14.39
C PHE A 170 -6.95 -3.36 14.48
N GLU A 171 -8.08 -2.90 14.99
CA GLU A 171 -9.38 -3.59 14.93
C GLU A 171 -10.46 -2.63 14.45
N ALA A 172 -11.19 -3.01 13.40
CA ALA A 172 -12.36 -2.30 12.92
C ALA A 172 -13.60 -3.18 13.02
N VAL A 173 -14.74 -2.57 13.33
CA VAL A 173 -16.04 -3.24 13.35
C VAL A 173 -16.95 -2.60 12.30
N ALA A 174 -17.10 -3.28 11.17
CA ALA A 174 -17.96 -2.85 10.07
C ALA A 174 -19.40 -3.31 10.30
N ASP A 175 -20.36 -2.41 10.22
CA ASP A 175 -21.79 -2.74 10.26
C ASP A 175 -22.37 -2.79 8.84
N PRO A 176 -22.69 -3.98 8.31
CA PRO A 176 -23.25 -4.08 6.96
C PRO A 176 -24.64 -3.44 6.83
N ALA A 177 -25.36 -3.19 7.93
CA ALA A 177 -26.70 -2.62 7.89
C ALA A 177 -26.70 -1.16 7.38
N VAL A 178 -25.60 -0.42 7.59
CA VAL A 178 -25.43 0.98 7.14
C VAL A 178 -24.80 1.09 5.75
N VAL A 179 -24.50 -0.05 5.11
CA VAL A 179 -23.87 -0.12 3.80
C VAL A 179 -24.95 -0.43 2.76
N GLU A 180 -24.89 0.24 1.61
CA GLU A 180 -25.83 0.00 0.52
C GLU A 180 -25.59 -1.37 -0.14
N PRO A 181 -26.62 -1.95 -0.78
CA PRO A 181 -26.46 -3.17 -1.55
C PRO A 181 -25.41 -2.98 -2.64
N GLY A 182 -24.54 -3.97 -2.80
CA GLY A 182 -23.47 -3.90 -3.77
C GLY A 182 -22.34 -4.87 -3.48
N ARG A 183 -21.29 -4.75 -4.29
CA ARG A 183 -20.06 -5.50 -4.15
C ARG A 183 -18.94 -4.54 -3.74
N TRP A 184 -18.41 -4.75 -2.56
CA TRP A 184 -17.49 -3.84 -1.91
C TRP A 184 -16.12 -4.49 -1.77
N ASP A 185 -15.09 -3.81 -2.23
CA ASP A 185 -13.70 -4.16 -1.99
C ASP A 185 -13.22 -3.53 -0.68
N VAL A 186 -12.50 -4.30 0.13
CA VAL A 186 -11.96 -3.81 1.40
C VAL A 186 -10.59 -3.19 1.18
N HIS A 187 -10.43 -1.97 1.65
CA HIS A 187 -9.18 -1.22 1.68
C HIS A 187 -8.84 -0.86 3.12
N VAL A 188 -7.55 -0.64 3.38
CA VAL A 188 -7.07 0.04 4.59
C VAL A 188 -6.52 1.39 4.18
N ALA A 189 -6.98 2.45 4.83
CA ALA A 189 -6.35 3.76 4.79
C ALA A 189 -5.48 3.91 6.04
N THR A 190 -4.23 4.24 5.84
CA THR A 190 -3.25 4.43 6.91
C THR A 190 -2.77 5.85 6.90
N THR A 191 -2.92 6.53 8.02
CA THR A 191 -2.47 7.90 8.22
C THR A 191 -1.35 7.95 9.24
N ALA A 192 -0.21 8.49 8.83
CA ALA A 192 0.92 8.76 9.72
C ALA A 192 1.50 10.14 9.42
N LEU A 193 1.74 10.92 10.48
CA LEU A 193 2.35 12.26 10.39
C LEU A 193 1.65 13.19 9.38
N GLY A 194 0.32 13.07 9.26
CA GLY A 194 -0.51 13.89 8.35
C GLY A 194 -0.54 13.42 6.89
N VAL A 195 0.09 12.28 6.56
CA VAL A 195 0.03 11.68 5.22
C VAL A 195 -0.82 10.42 5.26
N THR A 196 -1.78 10.31 4.35
CA THR A 196 -2.67 9.15 4.21
C THR A 196 -2.35 8.37 2.94
N ARG A 197 -2.22 7.05 3.05
CA ARG A 197 -2.13 6.14 1.90
C ARG A 197 -3.11 5.00 2.06
N GLU A 198 -3.49 4.42 0.94
CA GLU A 198 -4.47 3.35 0.89
C GLU A 198 -3.89 2.12 0.20
N ALA A 199 -4.31 0.94 0.66
CA ALA A 199 -4.03 -0.32 -0.02
C ALA A 199 -5.23 -1.26 0.04
N ARG A 200 -5.39 -2.08 -1.00
CA ARG A 200 -6.43 -3.10 -1.05
C ARG A 200 -6.07 -4.25 -0.13
N PHE A 201 -6.95 -4.56 0.82
CA PHE A 201 -6.60 -5.36 1.98
C PHE A 201 -6.92 -6.86 1.81
N GLY A 202 -6.18 -7.73 2.51
CA GLY A 202 -6.47 -9.18 2.63
C GLY A 202 -5.63 -10.13 1.77
N SER A 203 -4.89 -9.64 0.77
CA SER A 203 -3.99 -10.46 -0.05
C SER A 203 -2.85 -11.07 0.76
N VAL A 204 -2.30 -10.30 1.70
CA VAL A 204 -1.35 -10.73 2.73
C VAL A 204 -2.12 -10.99 4.03
N ARG A 205 -2.00 -12.19 4.58
CA ARG A 205 -2.81 -12.65 5.72
C ARG A 205 -2.06 -13.64 6.59
N ALA A 206 -2.47 -13.75 7.86
CA ALA A 206 -1.96 -14.75 8.78
C ALA A 206 -2.23 -16.18 8.28
N GLU A 207 -1.32 -17.10 8.61
CA GLU A 207 -1.48 -18.52 8.33
C GLU A 207 -2.73 -19.09 9.00
N GLY A 208 -3.40 -20.04 8.33
CA GLY A 208 -4.61 -20.69 8.86
C GLY A 208 -5.88 -19.82 8.87
N LEU A 209 -5.84 -18.59 8.35
CA LEU A 209 -7.04 -17.76 8.22
C LEU A 209 -8.07 -18.44 7.29
N LYS A 210 -9.29 -18.67 7.79
CA LYS A 210 -10.38 -19.26 7.01
C LYS A 210 -10.80 -18.33 5.87
N THR A 211 -10.66 -18.80 4.63
CA THR A 211 -10.98 -18.02 3.42
C THR A 211 -12.33 -18.37 2.79
N ALA A 212 -13.00 -19.41 3.29
CA ALA A 212 -14.34 -19.76 2.84
C ALA A 212 -15.30 -18.58 3.06
N PRO A 213 -16.18 -18.25 2.09
CA PRO A 213 -17.16 -17.18 2.25
C PRO A 213 -18.06 -17.40 3.46
N GLN A 214 -18.32 -16.35 4.23
CA GLN A 214 -19.19 -16.42 5.41
C GLN A 214 -20.27 -15.34 5.33
N GLY A 215 -21.53 -15.76 5.37
CA GLY A 215 -22.69 -14.88 5.30
C GLY A 215 -23.48 -14.81 6.59
N ARG A 216 -24.12 -13.67 6.84
CA ARG A 216 -25.07 -13.46 7.93
C ARG A 216 -26.04 -12.33 7.57
N THR A 217 -27.26 -12.45 8.05
CA THR A 217 -28.27 -11.39 7.98
C THR A 217 -28.00 -10.34 9.05
N ALA A 218 -27.90 -9.08 8.64
CA ALA A 218 -27.62 -7.90 9.45
C ALA A 218 -28.73 -6.86 9.27
N GLY A 219 -29.80 -6.97 10.08
CA GLY A 219 -30.99 -6.13 9.92
C GLY A 219 -31.80 -6.60 8.72
N THR A 220 -32.09 -5.71 7.77
CA THR A 220 -32.76 -6.01 6.49
C THR A 220 -31.77 -6.32 5.36
N ARG A 221 -30.49 -6.49 5.69
CA ARG A 221 -29.41 -6.79 4.73
C ARG A 221 -28.92 -8.21 4.92
N ASP A 222 -28.66 -8.89 3.81
CA ASP A 222 -27.83 -10.09 3.81
C ASP A 222 -26.42 -9.71 3.39
N ALA A 223 -25.45 -10.01 4.25
CA ALA A 223 -24.07 -9.63 4.02
C ALA A 223 -23.17 -10.87 4.04
N ARG A 224 -22.18 -10.91 3.14
CA ARG A 224 -21.22 -12.01 3.01
C ARG A 224 -19.83 -11.47 2.74
N PHE A 225 -18.88 -11.71 3.64
CA PHE A 225 -17.48 -11.49 3.33
C PHE A 225 -16.88 -12.71 2.62
N TYR A 226 -15.97 -12.47 1.70
CA TYR A 226 -15.29 -13.49 0.90
C TYR A 226 -13.94 -12.95 0.40
N PHE A 227 -13.13 -13.84 -0.17
CA PHE A 227 -11.86 -13.47 -0.79
C PHE A 227 -11.97 -13.54 -2.31
N THR A 228 -11.49 -12.50 -2.98
CA THR A 228 -11.44 -12.42 -4.44
C THR A 228 -10.41 -13.38 -5.02
N ARG A 229 -10.39 -13.56 -6.35
CA ARG A 229 -9.38 -14.37 -7.04
C ARG A 229 -7.94 -13.89 -6.77
N GLY A 230 -7.74 -12.58 -6.61
CA GLY A 230 -6.46 -11.98 -6.22
C GLY A 230 -6.15 -12.08 -4.73
N GLY A 231 -6.99 -12.76 -3.94
CA GLY A 231 -6.80 -12.94 -2.51
C GLY A 231 -7.20 -11.76 -1.63
N HIS A 232 -7.77 -10.68 -2.18
CA HIS A 232 -8.23 -9.54 -1.38
C HIS A 232 -9.58 -9.81 -0.72
N LEU A 233 -9.79 -9.24 0.47
CA LEU A 233 -11.04 -9.29 1.20
C LEU A 233 -12.09 -8.40 0.50
N ALA A 234 -13.31 -8.92 0.41
CA ALA A 234 -14.45 -8.23 -0.16
C ALA A 234 -15.73 -8.59 0.58
N LEU A 235 -16.76 -7.74 0.42
CA LEU A 235 -18.08 -7.89 0.99
C LEU A 235 -19.12 -7.82 -0.12
N THR A 236 -20.10 -8.72 -0.12
CA THR A 236 -21.35 -8.54 -0.84
C THR A 236 -22.42 -8.18 0.17
N VAL A 237 -23.18 -7.13 -0.12
CA VAL A 237 -24.37 -6.73 0.63
C VAL A 237 -25.55 -6.80 -0.32
N THR A 238 -26.62 -7.50 0.07
CA THR A 238 -27.88 -7.55 -0.66
C THR A 238 -29.01 -7.15 0.27
N GLU A 239 -30.11 -6.65 -0.28
CA GLU A 239 -31.36 -6.57 0.49
C GLU A 239 -31.88 -7.98 0.74
N GLU A 240 -32.35 -8.21 1.96
CA GLU A 240 -33.20 -9.36 2.20
C GLU A 240 -34.45 -9.19 1.32
N PRO A 241 -34.83 -10.19 0.52
CA PRO A 241 -36.08 -10.11 -0.21
C PRO A 241 -37.22 -9.93 0.80
N ALA A 242 -37.97 -8.83 0.65
CA ALA A 242 -39.13 -8.54 1.49
C ALA A 242 -40.12 -9.71 1.43
N ASP A 243 -40.06 -10.56 2.45
CA ASP A 243 -41.02 -11.56 2.87
C ASP A 243 -41.96 -12.12 1.78
N THR A 244 -41.42 -12.95 0.89
CA THR A 244 -42.24 -13.88 0.08
C THR A 244 -42.89 -14.98 0.94
N SER A 245 -42.63 -15.03 2.26
CA SER A 245 -43.10 -16.09 3.17
C SER A 245 -44.57 -15.93 3.55
N TRP A 246 -45.09 -14.70 3.71
CA TRP A 246 -46.47 -14.52 4.15
C TRP A 246 -47.51 -14.86 3.06
N ARG A 247 -47.32 -14.37 1.81
CA ARG A 247 -48.24 -14.65 0.69
C ARG A 247 -48.21 -16.13 0.25
N THR A 248 -47.06 -16.78 0.37
CA THR A 248 -46.90 -18.21 0.01
C THR A 248 -47.47 -19.13 1.09
N ARG A 249 -47.39 -18.74 2.38
CA ARG A 249 -48.05 -19.47 3.48
C ARG A 249 -49.58 -19.33 3.45
N PHE A 250 -50.13 -18.17 3.08
CA PHE A 250 -51.58 -17.97 2.99
C PHE A 250 -52.23 -18.75 1.83
N ARG A 251 -51.56 -18.85 0.67
CA ARG A 251 -52.08 -19.61 -0.48
C ARG A 251 -52.18 -21.13 -0.25
N ARG A 252 -51.46 -21.67 0.75
CA ARG A 252 -51.52 -23.09 1.12
C ARG A 252 -52.62 -23.43 2.14
N ARG A 253 -53.17 -22.43 2.84
CA ARG A 253 -54.26 -22.60 3.81
C ARG A 253 -55.67 -22.40 3.23
N LEU A 254 -55.78 -21.79 2.05
CA LEU A 254 -57.05 -21.60 1.32
C LEU A 254 -57.35 -22.70 0.28
N LYS A 255 -56.57 -23.79 0.28
CA LYS A 255 -56.78 -24.98 -0.57
C LYS A 255 -56.93 -26.27 0.24
N ARG A 256 -57.36 -26.18 1.51
CA ARG A 256 -57.78 -27.33 2.31
C ARG A 256 -59.21 -27.11 2.79
#